data_AF-A0A937V9M7-F1
#
_entry.id   AF-A0A937V9M7-F1
#
_cell.length_a   1.000
_cell.length_b   1.000
_cell.length_c   1.000
_cell.angle_alpha   90.00
_cell.angle_beta   90.00
_cell.angle_gamma   90.00
#
_symmetry.space_group_name_H-M   'P 1'
#
loop_
_entity.id
_entity.type
_entity.pdbx_description
1 polymer ?
#
loop_
_entity_poly.entity_id
_entity_poly.type
_entity_poly.pdbx_seq_one_letter_code
_entity_poly.pdbx_strand_id
1 'polypeptide(L)'
;YPWPYTEGLRLDEARHNLTLLATGLYGESLLPQNGAPLRLVVPWKYGFKSIKAIVRIDLLEKPPATLWSSIAPNEYGFYANVNPQVDHPRWSQASERRIGENERRETLMFNGYADQVGGLYAGMDLAADY
;
A
#
# COMPACT_ATOMS: atom_id res chain seq x y z
N TYR A 1 6.87 -7.37 17.53
CA TYR A 1 6.45 -7.62 16.14
C TYR A 1 7.35 -8.68 15.55
N PRO A 2 6.82 -9.59 14.71
CA PRO A 2 7.65 -10.58 14.03
C PRO A 2 8.51 -9.85 12.99
N TRP A 3 9.80 -9.75 13.26
CA TRP A 3 10.78 -9.21 12.32
C TRP A 3 11.46 -10.36 11.56
N PRO A 4 11.91 -10.13 10.31
CA PRO A 4 11.87 -8.88 9.55
C PRO A 4 10.47 -8.50 9.03
N TYR A 5 10.30 -7.24 8.61
CA TYR A 5 9.06 -6.78 7.97
C TYR A 5 8.90 -7.47 6.61
N THR A 6 7.76 -8.12 6.37
CA THR A 6 7.44 -8.77 5.10
C THR A 6 6.17 -8.19 4.49
N GLU A 7 6.16 -8.11 3.16
CA GLU A 7 5.01 -7.68 2.38
C GLU A 7 4.93 -8.44 1.06
N GLY A 8 3.78 -8.34 0.38
CA GLY A 8 3.51 -9.01 -0.88
C GLY A 8 2.51 -8.25 -1.73
N LEU A 9 2.62 -8.45 -3.04
CA LEU A 9 1.68 -7.99 -4.05
C LEU A 9 1.26 -9.17 -4.92
N ARG A 10 0.08 -9.10 -5.51
CA ARG A 10 -0.27 -9.99 -6.60
C ARG A 10 0.60 -9.65 -7.82
N LEU A 11 0.88 -10.63 -8.68
CA LEU A 11 1.88 -10.45 -9.75
C LEU A 11 1.51 -9.35 -10.76
N ASP A 12 0.23 -9.19 -11.06
CA ASP A 12 -0.29 -8.11 -11.91
C ASP A 12 -0.14 -6.72 -11.26
N GLU A 13 -0.36 -6.60 -9.95
CA GLU A 13 -0.09 -5.38 -9.19
C GLU A 13 1.41 -5.03 -9.18
N ALA A 14 2.27 -6.03 -8.96
CA ALA A 14 3.72 -5.86 -8.97
C ALA A 14 4.25 -5.45 -10.36
N ARG A 15 3.57 -5.86 -11.44
CA ARG A 15 3.90 -5.51 -12.82
C ARG A 15 3.21 -4.25 -13.32
N HIS A 16 2.34 -3.64 -12.54
CA HIS A 16 1.62 -2.44 -12.95
C HIS A 16 2.59 -1.25 -13.08
N ASN A 17 2.41 -0.41 -14.10
CA ASN A 17 3.32 0.72 -14.40
C ASN A 17 3.42 1.77 -13.27
N LEU A 18 2.45 1.80 -12.35
CA LEU A 18 2.47 2.68 -11.18
C LEU A 18 3.19 2.08 -9.96
N THR A 19 3.59 0.81 -10.00
CA THR A 19 4.37 0.17 -8.94
C THR A 19 5.85 0.43 -9.16
N LEU A 20 6.48 1.12 -8.23
CA LEU A 20 7.85 1.63 -8.39
C LEU A 20 8.80 1.05 -7.34
N LEU A 21 10.02 0.78 -7.76
CA LEU A 21 11.16 0.66 -6.86
C LEU A 21 11.88 2.01 -6.80
N ALA A 22 11.69 2.73 -5.70
CA ALA A 22 12.29 4.02 -5.45
C ALA A 22 13.68 3.88 -4.81
N THR A 23 14.63 4.63 -5.35
CA THR A 23 16.00 4.79 -4.83
C THR A 23 16.32 6.24 -4.44
N GLY A 24 15.45 7.19 -4.80
CA GLY A 24 15.60 8.61 -4.50
C GLY A 24 14.29 9.33 -4.19
N LEU A 25 14.40 10.54 -3.64
CA LEU A 25 13.30 11.46 -3.36
C LEU A 25 13.81 12.91 -3.47
N TYR A 26 13.05 13.78 -4.14
CA TYR A 26 13.42 15.18 -4.39
C TYR A 26 14.77 15.39 -5.09
N GLY A 27 15.12 14.51 -6.04
CA GLY A 27 16.37 14.59 -6.80
C GLY A 27 17.59 14.00 -6.09
N GLU A 28 17.43 13.59 -4.83
CA GLU A 28 18.50 13.04 -3.99
C GLU A 28 18.29 11.54 -3.71
N SER A 29 19.34 10.87 -3.25
CA SER A 29 19.22 9.48 -2.77
C SER A 29 18.29 9.37 -1.55
N LEU A 30 17.60 8.24 -1.39
CA LEU A 30 16.75 8.02 -0.22
C LEU A 30 17.54 8.12 1.08
N LEU A 31 16.96 8.81 2.07
CA LEU A 31 17.46 8.80 3.44
C LEU A 31 17.00 7.52 4.19
N PRO A 32 17.73 7.05 5.23
CA PRO A 32 17.39 5.83 5.95
C PRO A 32 15.95 5.79 6.49
N GLN A 33 15.43 6.90 7.01
CA GLN A 33 14.05 7.01 7.50
C GLN A 33 13.00 6.76 6.41
N ASN A 34 13.36 7.00 5.15
CA ASN A 34 12.50 6.78 3.99
C ASN A 34 12.63 5.35 3.42
N GLY A 35 13.52 4.52 3.98
CA GLY A 35 13.69 3.12 3.57
C GLY A 35 14.82 2.89 2.57
N ALA A 36 15.87 3.69 2.61
CA ALA A 36 17.07 3.50 1.80
C ALA A 36 17.68 2.09 1.95
N PRO A 37 18.43 1.59 0.95
CA PRO A 37 18.69 2.22 -0.35
C PRO A 37 17.58 1.98 -1.38
N LEU A 38 16.65 1.07 -1.09
CA LEU A 38 15.63 0.59 -2.02
C LEU A 38 14.29 0.41 -1.29
N ARG A 39 13.24 1.00 -1.85
CA ARG A 39 11.88 0.96 -1.31
C ARG A 39 10.85 0.68 -2.40
N LEU A 40 9.80 -0.06 -2.05
CA LEU A 40 8.60 -0.18 -2.88
C LEU A 40 7.67 1.01 -2.68
N VAL A 41 7.06 1.49 -3.76
CA VAL A 41 6.00 2.50 -3.75
C VAL A 41 4.82 1.98 -4.58
N VAL A 42 3.64 1.89 -3.96
CA VAL A 42 2.39 1.47 -4.62
C VAL A 42 1.32 2.53 -4.34
N PRO A 43 1.13 3.50 -5.25
CA PRO A 43 0.50 4.77 -4.91
C PRO A 43 -1.00 4.69 -4.63
N TRP A 44 -1.68 3.62 -5.07
CA TRP A 44 -3.12 3.44 -4.85
C TRP A 44 -3.46 2.63 -3.59
N LYS A 45 -2.45 2.15 -2.86
CA LYS A 45 -2.60 1.33 -1.64
C LYS A 45 -2.20 2.11 -0.40
N TYR A 46 -2.67 1.67 0.77
CA TYR A 46 -2.24 2.22 2.04
C TYR A 46 -0.72 2.05 2.24
N GLY A 47 -0.10 3.00 2.92
CA GLY A 47 1.35 3.15 2.96
C GLY A 47 2.14 1.97 3.52
N PHE A 48 1.49 1.08 4.29
CA PHE A 48 2.16 -0.11 4.83
C PHE A 48 2.54 -1.12 3.73
N LYS A 49 1.81 -1.16 2.62
CA LYS A 49 2.16 -2.01 1.45
C LYS A 49 3.50 -1.60 0.81
N SER A 50 3.94 -0.37 1.03
CA SER A 50 5.16 0.21 0.46
C SER A 50 6.38 -0.06 1.35
N ILE A 51 6.82 -1.32 1.37
CA ILE A 51 7.93 -1.86 2.19
C ILE A 51 9.25 -1.09 2.00
N LYS A 52 9.97 -0.89 3.11
CA LYS A 52 11.23 -0.15 3.20
C LYS A 52 12.44 -1.09 3.27
N ALA A 53 13.61 -0.60 2.83
CA ALA A 53 14.91 -1.27 2.98
C ALA A 53 14.88 -2.72 2.47
N ILE A 54 14.45 -2.90 1.22
CA ILE A 54 14.27 -4.23 0.62
C ILE A 54 15.62 -4.91 0.46
N VAL A 55 15.74 -6.10 1.02
CA VAL A 55 16.93 -6.97 0.90
C VAL A 55 16.69 -8.23 0.06
N ARG A 56 15.42 -8.61 -0.15
CA ARG A 56 15.02 -9.84 -0.85
C ARG A 56 13.67 -9.64 -1.54
N ILE A 57 13.53 -10.17 -2.75
CA ILE A 57 12.28 -10.27 -3.50
C ILE A 57 12.15 -11.72 -3.96
N ASP A 58 11.07 -12.39 -3.58
CA ASP A 58 10.75 -13.74 -4.01
C ASP A 58 9.49 -13.75 -4.88
N LEU A 59 9.48 -14.57 -5.92
CA LEU A 59 8.26 -14.90 -6.67
C LEU A 59 7.67 -16.18 -6.09
N LEU A 60 6.44 -16.10 -5.58
CA LEU A 60 5.76 -17.20 -4.90
C LEU A 60 4.50 -17.61 -5.67
N GLU A 61 4.16 -18.90 -5.60
CA GLU A 61 2.92 -19.43 -6.20
C GLU A 61 1.67 -19.02 -5.41
N LYS A 62 1.80 -18.82 -4.09
CA LYS A 62 0.71 -18.46 -3.18
C LYS A 62 1.00 -17.12 -2.50
N PRO A 63 -0.04 -16.34 -2.15
CA PRO A 63 0.14 -15.09 -1.41
C PRO A 63 0.89 -15.32 -0.09
N PRO A 64 1.97 -14.57 0.20
CA PRO A 64 2.65 -14.65 1.48
C PRO A 64 1.82 -13.99 2.58
N ALA A 65 2.06 -14.39 3.82
CA ALA A 65 1.60 -13.63 4.98
C ALA A 65 2.35 -12.29 5.06
N THR A 66 1.64 -11.18 5.22
CA THR A 66 2.23 -9.84 5.36
C THR A 66 2.22 -9.44 6.83
N LEU A 67 3.10 -8.51 7.22
CA LEU A 67 3.27 -8.18 8.64
C LEU A 67 1.94 -7.75 9.28
N TRP A 68 1.26 -6.75 8.69
CA TRP A 68 0.05 -6.18 9.27
C TRP A 68 -1.15 -7.11 9.22
N SER A 69 -1.31 -7.88 8.13
CA SER A 69 -2.38 -8.87 8.04
C SER A 69 -2.18 -10.03 9.01
N SER A 70 -0.94 -10.31 9.44
CA SER A 70 -0.64 -11.38 10.39
C SER A 70 -0.90 -10.96 11.84
N ILE A 71 -0.56 -9.71 12.20
CA ILE A 71 -0.63 -9.24 13.59
C ILE A 71 -1.99 -8.62 13.95
N ALA A 72 -2.70 -8.08 12.97
CA ALA A 72 -4.01 -7.45 13.15
C ALA A 72 -4.89 -7.76 11.92
N PRO A 73 -5.24 -9.04 11.69
CA PRO A 73 -6.00 -9.49 10.52
C PRO A 73 -7.39 -8.87 10.41
N ASN A 74 -7.95 -8.41 11.53
CA ASN A 74 -9.24 -7.72 11.59
C ASN A 74 -9.15 -6.23 11.20
N GLU A 75 -7.94 -5.68 11.01
CA GLU A 75 -7.70 -4.27 10.70
C GLU A 75 -7.05 -4.05 9.33
N TYR A 76 -6.17 -4.96 8.91
CA TYR A 76 -5.38 -4.81 7.69
C TYR A 76 -5.48 -6.07 6.84
N GLY A 77 -6.05 -5.94 5.64
CA GLY A 77 -6.09 -7.04 4.69
C GLY A 77 -4.89 -7.06 3.73
N PHE A 78 -4.88 -8.04 2.84
CA PHE A 78 -3.77 -8.27 1.92
C PHE A 78 -3.71 -7.20 0.82
N TYR A 79 -4.84 -6.79 0.27
CA TYR A 79 -4.84 -5.88 -0.88
C TYR A 79 -4.66 -4.44 -0.46
N ALA A 80 -5.29 -3.99 0.63
CA ALA A 80 -5.10 -2.67 1.21
C ALA A 80 -5.22 -1.52 0.19
N ASN A 81 -6.17 -1.64 -0.74
CA ASN A 81 -6.50 -0.56 -1.66
C ASN A 81 -7.09 0.62 -0.89
N VAL A 82 -6.66 1.85 -1.20
CA VAL A 82 -7.26 3.03 -0.59
C VAL A 82 -8.72 3.13 -1.03
N ASN A 83 -9.63 3.05 -0.06
CA ASN A 83 -11.06 3.02 -0.32
C ASN A 83 -11.80 3.85 0.75
N PRO A 84 -12.37 5.02 0.39
CA PRO A 84 -13.09 5.88 1.34
C PRO A 84 -14.41 5.28 1.84
N GLN A 85 -14.91 4.22 1.19
CA GLN A 85 -16.17 3.56 1.53
C GLN A 85 -15.99 2.41 2.53
N VAL A 86 -14.75 2.05 2.84
CA VAL A 86 -14.41 0.96 3.77
C VAL A 86 -13.58 1.54 4.91
N ASP A 87 -14.24 1.71 6.05
CA ASP A 87 -13.61 2.26 7.24
C ASP A 87 -12.66 1.27 7.90
N HIS A 88 -11.63 1.80 8.54
CA HIS A 88 -10.82 1.00 9.46
C HIS A 88 -11.65 0.75 10.74
N PRO A 89 -11.50 -0.40 11.45
CA PRO A 89 -12.31 -0.71 12.64
C PRO A 89 -12.31 0.35 13.75
N ARG A 90 -11.29 1.22 13.76
CA ARG A 90 -11.08 2.25 14.79
C ARG A 90 -11.29 3.69 14.29
N TRP A 91 -11.43 3.93 12.99
CA TRP A 91 -11.62 5.28 12.44
C TRP A 91 -12.14 5.24 11.00
N SER A 92 -12.82 6.31 10.58
CA SER A 92 -13.27 6.42 9.20
C SER A 92 -12.14 6.73 8.23
N GLN A 93 -12.20 6.13 7.04
CA GLN A 93 -11.27 6.38 5.92
C GLN A 93 -11.82 7.40 4.92
N ALA A 94 -13.04 7.92 5.12
CA ALA A 94 -13.69 8.84 4.20
C ALA A 94 -12.92 10.16 4.00
N SER A 95 -12.17 10.61 5.00
CA SER A 95 -11.32 11.80 4.90
C SER A 95 -9.91 11.57 5.42
N GLU A 96 -8.97 12.39 4.94
CA GLU A 96 -7.56 12.36 5.30
C GLU A 96 -7.02 13.75 5.65
N ARG A 97 -5.85 13.79 6.30
CA ARG A 97 -5.08 15.02 6.51
C ARG A 97 -3.80 14.97 5.69
N ARG A 98 -3.71 15.80 4.67
CA ARG A 98 -2.48 15.93 3.90
C ARG A 98 -1.41 16.65 4.73
N ILE A 99 -0.23 16.04 4.83
CA ILE A 99 0.89 16.64 5.57
C ILE A 99 1.32 17.95 4.89
N GLY A 100 1.38 19.02 5.66
CA GLY A 100 1.62 20.38 5.17
C GLY A 100 0.36 21.25 5.12
N GLU A 101 -0.82 20.69 5.39
CA GLU A 101 -2.09 21.41 5.39
C GLU A 101 -2.81 21.27 6.75
N ASN A 102 -3.64 22.26 7.09
CA ASN A 102 -4.35 22.30 8.37
C ASN A 102 -5.74 21.66 8.32
N GLU A 103 -6.38 21.63 7.15
CA GLU A 103 -7.73 21.11 6.96
C GLU A 103 -7.71 19.64 6.54
N ARG A 104 -8.84 18.96 6.76
CA ARG A 104 -9.07 17.62 6.23
C ARG A 104 -9.67 17.72 4.82
N ARG A 105 -9.43 16.70 4.01
CA ARG A 105 -9.99 16.56 2.66
C ARG A 105 -10.61 15.18 2.50
N GLU A 106 -11.50 15.03 1.54
CA GLU A 106 -12.04 13.72 1.16
C GLU A 106 -10.93 12.81 0.60
N THR A 107 -10.93 11.56 1.04
CA THR A 107 -10.03 10.52 0.52
C THR A 107 -10.55 10.07 -0.83
N LEU A 108 -9.66 9.99 -1.83
CA LEU A 108 -10.04 9.53 -3.17
C LEU A 108 -9.98 8.01 -3.26
N MET A 109 -10.92 7.41 -4.01
CA MET A 109 -10.87 5.99 -4.35
C MET A 109 -9.55 5.67 -5.08
N PHE A 110 -8.90 4.56 -4.70
CA PHE A 110 -7.57 4.18 -5.19
C PHE A 110 -6.54 5.32 -5.09
N ASN A 111 -6.69 6.19 -4.10
CA ASN A 111 -5.87 7.38 -3.90
C ASN A 111 -5.79 8.30 -5.13
N GLY A 112 -6.86 8.35 -5.93
CA GLY A 112 -6.94 9.15 -7.15
C GLY A 112 -6.48 8.44 -8.43
N TYR A 113 -6.13 7.15 -8.37
CA TYR A 113 -5.67 6.35 -9.52
C TYR A 113 -6.74 5.39 -10.06
N ALA A 114 -8.02 5.65 -9.78
CA ALA A 114 -9.11 4.71 -10.09
C ALA A 114 -9.17 4.34 -11.58
N ASP A 115 -8.99 5.31 -12.49
CA ASP A 115 -9.04 5.06 -13.94
C ASP A 115 -7.89 4.17 -14.42
N GLN A 116 -6.75 4.19 -13.73
CA GLN A 116 -5.55 3.43 -14.08
C GLN A 116 -5.58 2.02 -13.49
N VAL A 117 -6.08 1.85 -12.26
CA VAL A 117 -5.96 0.58 -11.52
C VAL A 117 -7.27 -0.16 -11.32
N GLY A 118 -8.43 0.48 -11.54
CA GLY A 118 -9.74 -0.11 -11.26
C GLY A 118 -9.97 -1.42 -12.02
N GLY A 119 -9.44 -1.53 -13.25
CA GLY A 119 -9.51 -2.75 -14.05
C GLY A 119 -8.81 -3.97 -13.43
N LEU A 120 -7.79 -3.77 -12.58
CA LEU A 120 -7.08 -4.86 -11.90
C LEU A 120 -7.98 -5.59 -10.88
N TYR A 121 -9.05 -4.94 -10.43
CA TYR A 121 -9.92 -5.43 -9.36
C TYR A 121 -11.36 -5.66 -9.84
N ALA A 122 -11.58 -5.65 -11.16
CA ALA A 122 -12.90 -5.85 -11.72
C ALA A 122 -13.48 -7.21 -11.29
N GLY A 123 -14.67 -7.20 -10.70
CA GLY A 123 -15.36 -8.40 -10.20
C GLY A 123 -14.94 -8.87 -8.82
N MET A 124 -14.02 -8.18 -8.15
CA MET A 124 -13.68 -8.43 -6.73
C MET A 124 -14.60 -7.64 -5.79
N ASP A 125 -14.78 -8.15 -4.58
CA ASP A 125 -15.49 -7.43 -3.52
C ASP A 125 -14.48 -6.59 -2.74
N LEU A 126 -14.36 -5.30 -3.08
CA LEU A 126 -13.40 -4.38 -2.46
C LEU A 126 -13.64 -4.12 -0.95
N ALA A 127 -14.78 -4.54 -0.40
CA ALA A 127 -15.07 -4.46 1.03
C ALA A 127 -14.77 -5.76 1.79
N ALA A 128 -14.64 -6.89 1.10
CA ALA A 128 -14.12 -8.13 1.65
C ALA A 128 -12.61 -8.29 1.40
N ASP A 129 -12.14 -7.75 0.28
CA ASP A 129 -10.77 -7.84 -0.24
C ASP A 129 -9.97 -6.53 0.01
N TYR A 130 -10.08 -5.94 1.20
CA TYR A 130 -9.33 -4.71 1.58
C TYR A 130 -7.97 -4.99 2.24
#